data_AF-R6J284-F1
#
_entry.id   AF-R6J284-F1
#
_cell.length_a   1.000
_cell.length_b   1.000
_cell.length_c   1.000
_cell.angle_alpha   90.00
_cell.angle_beta   90.00
_cell.angle_gamma   90.00
#
_symmetry.space_group_name_H-M   'P 1'
#
loop_
_entity.id
_entity.type
_entity.pdbx_description
1 polymer ?
#
loop_
_entity_poly.entity_id
_entity_poly.type
_entity_poly.pdbx_seq_one_letter_code
_entity_poly.pdbx_strand_id
1 'polypeptide(L)'
;MEIVIKASAIAAVSAICILLIKKNNGEIGLAVAIAAAAVICFAAAQLFGSIMELVRYAIGQTGLSSALFMPIIKCVGIAIIVKIGSGLCKDAGQSGIASSLEMLGSAAALFTAIPVISSLLETIDGLI
;
A
#
# COMPACT_ATOMS: atom_id res chain seq x y z
N MET A 1 -2.61 14.66 -9.68
CA MET A 1 -3.27 13.90 -10.76
C MET A 1 -2.29 13.35 -11.79
N GLU A 2 -1.26 14.10 -12.20
CA GLU A 2 -0.27 13.63 -13.20
C GLU A 2 0.47 12.33 -12.83
N ILE A 3 0.84 12.14 -11.57
CA ILE A 3 1.56 10.93 -11.12
C ILE A 3 0.70 9.67 -11.30
N VAL A 4 -0.59 9.76 -10.96
CA VAL A 4 -1.54 8.64 -11.09
C VAL A 4 -1.77 8.28 -12.55
N ILE A 5 -1.87 9.29 -13.42
CA ILE A 5 -2.04 9.10 -14.87
C ILE A 5 -0.78 8.47 -15.48
N LYS A 6 0.42 8.96 -15.12
CA LYS A 6 1.70 8.37 -15.57
C LYS A 6 1.85 6.93 -15.08
N ALA A 7 1.53 6.66 -13.81
CA ALA A 7 1.60 5.32 -13.25
C ALA A 7 0.63 4.35 -13.94
N SER A 8 -0.60 4.78 -14.23
CA SER A 8 -1.59 3.99 -14.96
C SER A 8 -1.15 3.70 -16.40
N ALA A 9 -0.56 4.68 -17.10
CA ALA A 9 -0.04 4.49 -18.45
C ALA A 9 1.13 3.49 -18.48
N ILE A 10 2.07 3.60 -17.54
CA ILE A 10 3.20 2.65 -17.40
C ILE A 10 2.68 1.24 -17.10
N ALA A 11 1.69 1.12 -16.20
CA ALA A 11 1.07 -0.16 -15.88
C ALA A 11 0.44 -0.81 -17.12
N ALA A 12 -0.35 -0.05 -17.89
CA ALA A 12 -0.98 -0.56 -19.12
C ALA A 12 0.05 -1.03 -20.16
N VAL A 13 1.11 -0.24 -20.40
CA VAL A 13 2.17 -0.61 -21.36
C VAL A 13 2.93 -1.85 -20.88
N SER A 14 3.27 -1.93 -19.59
CA SER A 14 3.94 -3.11 -19.02
C SER A 14 3.09 -4.37 -19.12
N ALA A 15 1.77 -4.27 -18.88
CA ALA A 15 0.86 -5.42 -18.97
C ALA A 15 0.81 -5.97 -20.41
N ILE A 16 0.77 -5.08 -21.41
CA ILE A 16 0.80 -5.47 -22.83
C ILE A 16 2.14 -6.16 -23.18
N CYS A 17 3.27 -5.63 -22.71
CA CYS A 17 4.58 -6.26 -22.90
C CYS A 17 4.67 -7.64 -22.23
N ILE A 18 4.15 -7.79 -21.01
CA ILE A 18 4.13 -9.07 -20.28
C ILE A 18 3.30 -10.10 -21.05
N LEU A 19 2.11 -9.72 -21.55
CA LEU A 19 1.26 -10.62 -22.33
C LEU A 19 1.93 -11.13 -23.61
N LEU A 20 2.72 -10.27 -24.28
CA LEU A 20 3.46 -10.65 -25.48
C LEU A 20 4.63 -11.61 -25.19
N ILE A 21 5.30 -11.44 -24.04
CA ILE A 21 6.48 -12.26 -23.65
C ILE A 21 6.06 -13.61 -23.04
N LYS A 22 4.95 -13.64 -22.29
CA LYS A 22 4.47 -14.84 -21.57
C LYS A 22 4.14 -16.00 -22.51
N LYS A 23 3.87 -15.74 -23.79
CA LYS A 23 3.61 -16.75 -24.83
C LYS A 23 4.85 -17.59 -25.19
N ASN A 24 6.06 -17.08 -24.95
CA ASN A 24 7.30 -17.75 -25.34
C ASN A 24 8.10 -18.27 -24.12
N ASN A 25 8.33 -17.44 -23.09
CA ASN A 25 9.09 -17.81 -21.88
C ASN A 25 8.41 -17.25 -20.61
N GLY A 26 7.74 -18.12 -19.86
CA GLY A 26 6.99 -17.74 -18.64
C GLY A 26 7.85 -17.10 -17.54
N GLU A 27 9.12 -17.50 -17.43
CA GLU A 27 10.06 -16.98 -16.42
C GLU A 27 10.45 -15.51 -16.69
N ILE A 28 10.62 -15.13 -17.96
CA ILE A 28 10.91 -13.74 -18.35
C ILE A 28 9.66 -12.86 -18.14
N GLY A 29 8.47 -13.40 -18.39
CA GLY A 29 7.21 -12.69 -18.10
C GLY A 29 7.05 -12.35 -16.62
N LEU A 30 7.51 -13.24 -15.73
CA LEU A 30 7.47 -13.05 -14.28
C LEU A 30 8.50 -12.00 -13.81
N ALA A 31 9.71 -12.02 -14.39
CA ALA A 31 10.72 -10.99 -14.13
C ALA A 31 10.25 -9.58 -14.56
N VAL A 32 9.57 -9.47 -15.71
CA VAL A 32 9.00 -8.19 -16.18
C VAL A 32 7.82 -7.75 -15.30
N ALA A 33 6.99 -8.66 -14.80
CA ALA A 33 5.92 -8.33 -13.85
C ALA A 33 6.49 -7.78 -12.53
N ILE A 34 7.56 -8.39 -12.00
CA ILE A 34 8.24 -7.89 -10.80
C ILE A 34 8.86 -6.51 -11.07
N ALA A 35 9.52 -6.31 -12.21
CA ALA A 35 10.09 -5.02 -12.58
C ALA A 35 9.02 -3.93 -12.72
N ALA A 36 7.89 -4.23 -13.37
CA ALA A 36 6.76 -3.31 -13.51
C ALA A 36 6.14 -2.94 -12.15
N ALA A 37 5.92 -3.93 -11.28
CA ALA A 37 5.43 -3.71 -9.93
C ALA A 37 6.40 -2.87 -9.10
N ALA A 38 7.72 -3.07 -9.24
CA ALA A 38 8.73 -2.28 -8.55
C ALA A 38 8.68 -0.80 -8.99
N VAL A 39 8.54 -0.53 -10.29
CA VAL A 39 8.39 0.84 -10.82
C VAL A 39 7.10 1.51 -10.30
N ILE A 40 5.97 0.77 -10.30
CA ILE A 40 4.70 1.28 -9.78
C ILE A 40 4.78 1.53 -8.27
N CYS A 41 5.44 0.65 -7.52
CA CYS A 41 5.66 0.80 -6.08
C CYS A 41 6.53 2.03 -5.78
N PHE A 42 7.58 2.27 -6.57
CA PHE A 42 8.42 3.47 -6.44
C PHE A 42 7.64 4.76 -6.71
N ALA A 43 6.75 4.77 -7.71
CA ALA A 43 5.86 5.89 -7.97
C ALA A 43 4.84 6.11 -6.83
N ALA A 44 4.34 5.04 -6.21
CA ALA A 44 3.45 5.13 -5.04
C ALA A 44 4.19 5.66 -3.79
N ALA A 45 5.45 5.28 -3.58
CA ALA A 45 6.28 5.74 -2.47
C ALA A 45 6.54 7.27 -2.53
N GLN A 46 6.70 7.83 -3.73
CA GLN A 46 6.77 9.28 -3.93
C GLN A 46 5.50 10.00 -3.44
N LEU A 47 4.32 9.43 -3.71
CA LEU A 47 3.04 9.98 -3.25
C LEU A 47 2.93 9.96 -1.71
N PHE A 48 3.49 8.92 -1.07
CA PHE A 48 3.55 8.81 0.39
C PHE A 48 4.35 9.94 1.03
N GLY A 49 5.46 10.36 0.41
CA GLY A 49 6.26 11.49 0.87
C GLY A 49 5.42 12.78 0.96
N SER A 50 4.66 13.10 -0.09
CA SER A 50 3.80 14.29 -0.10
C SER A 50 2.66 14.21 0.92
N ILE A 51 2.06 13.03 1.12
CA ILE A 51 1.01 12.83 2.14
C ILE A 51 1.59 13.01 3.55
N MET A 52 2.79 12.48 3.82
CA MET A 52 3.47 12.60 5.11
C MET A 52 3.80 14.06 5.45
N GLU A 53 4.20 14.85 4.45
CA GLU A 53 4.48 16.27 4.60
C GLU A 53 3.20 17.07 4.91
N LEU A 54 2.09 16.76 4.23
CA LEU A 54 0.78 17.36 4.50
C LEU A 54 0.28 17.02 5.91
N VAL A 55 0.47 15.77 6.36
CA VAL A 55 0.12 15.34 7.72
C VAL A 55 0.98 16.06 8.76
N ARG A 56 2.29 16.19 8.53
CA ARG A 56 3.18 16.96 9.42
C ARG A 56 2.77 18.43 9.52
N TYR A 57 2.40 19.04 8.41
CA TYR A 57 1.88 20.41 8.38
C TYR A 57 0.56 20.54 9.16
N ALA A 58 -0.37 19.59 8.96
CA ALA A 58 -1.64 19.56 9.68
C ALA A 58 -1.46 19.37 11.19
N ILE A 59 -0.55 18.49 11.63
CA ILE A 59 -0.21 18.30 13.04
C ILE A 59 0.35 19.59 13.65
N GLY A 60 1.26 20.27 12.93
CA GLY A 60 1.85 21.53 13.38
C GLY A 60 0.83 22.68 13.53
N GLN A 61 -0.23 22.67 12.72
CA GLN A 61 -1.27 23.71 12.72
C GLN A 61 -2.42 23.42 13.69
N THR A 62 -2.75 22.15 13.93
CA THR A 62 -3.95 21.75 14.69
C THR A 62 -3.66 21.34 16.13
N GLY A 63 -2.39 21.10 16.49
CA GLY A 63 -2.02 20.64 17.84
C GLY A 63 -2.51 19.22 18.17
N LEU A 64 -3.10 18.50 17.20
CA LEU A 64 -3.54 17.12 17.38
C LEU A 64 -2.34 16.21 17.65
N SER A 65 -2.44 15.37 18.67
CA SER A 65 -1.41 14.39 18.99
C SER A 65 -1.16 13.44 17.81
N SER A 66 0.12 13.19 17.52
CA SER A 66 0.57 12.21 16.53
C SER A 66 -0.01 10.81 16.74
N ALA A 67 -0.55 10.53 17.93
CA ALA A 67 -1.25 9.30 18.27
C ALA A 67 -2.47 9.00 17.40
N LEU A 68 -3.16 10.01 16.85
CA LEU A 68 -4.33 9.82 15.98
C LEU A 68 -3.96 9.54 14.51
N PHE A 69 -2.93 10.23 14.00
CA PHE A 69 -2.54 10.11 12.60
C PHE A 69 -1.62 8.91 12.32
N MET A 70 -0.79 8.52 13.29
CA MET A 70 0.16 7.41 13.12
C MET A 70 -0.53 6.06 12.79
N PRO A 71 -1.63 5.66 13.46
CA PRO A 71 -2.34 4.42 13.13
C PRO A 71 -2.94 4.44 11.72
N ILE A 72 -3.50 5.57 11.28
CA ILE A 72 -4.09 5.74 9.95
C ILE A 72 -3.02 5.51 8.88
N ILE A 73 -1.86 6.16 9.02
CA ILE A 73 -0.75 6.01 8.08
C ILE A 73 -0.24 4.56 8.05
N LYS A 74 -0.11 3.91 9.20
CA LYS A 74 0.29 2.49 9.27
C LYS A 74 -0.71 1.59 8.55
N CYS A 75 -2.00 1.83 8.73
CA CYS A 75 -3.06 1.03 8.11
C CYS A 75 -3.01 1.14 6.57
N VAL A 76 -2.86 2.35 6.03
CA VAL A 76 -2.70 2.57 4.58
C VAL A 76 -1.39 1.94 4.06
N GLY A 77 -0.30 2.06 4.81
CA GLY A 77 0.98 1.44 4.48
C GLY A 77 0.88 -0.09 4.37
N ILE A 78 0.26 -0.74 5.36
CA ILE A 78 0.02 -2.20 5.34
C ILE A 78 -0.83 -2.58 4.11
N ALA A 79 -1.92 -1.86 3.85
CA ALA A 79 -2.81 -2.16 2.74
C ALA A 79 -2.09 -2.12 1.38
N ILE A 80 -1.17 -1.16 1.18
CA ILE A 80 -0.40 -1.02 -0.05
C ILE A 80 0.60 -2.15 -0.20
N ILE A 81 1.38 -2.44 0.84
CA ILE A 81 2.37 -3.53 0.82
C ILE A 81 1.69 -4.86 0.51
N VAL A 82 0.56 -5.13 1.16
CA VAL A 82 -0.22 -6.37 0.97
C VAL A 82 -0.78 -6.45 -0.44
N LYS A 83 -1.37 -5.37 -0.98
CA LYS A 83 -1.88 -5.36 -2.37
C LYS A 83 -0.78 -5.60 -3.41
N ILE A 84 0.38 -4.98 -3.22
CA ILE A 84 1.50 -5.13 -4.15
C ILE A 84 2.03 -6.56 -4.07
N GLY A 85 2.26 -7.07 -2.85
CA GLY A 85 2.73 -8.44 -2.64
C GLY A 85 1.73 -9.49 -3.15
N SER A 86 0.43 -9.32 -2.91
CA SER A 86 -0.59 -10.28 -3.33
C SER A 86 -0.78 -10.26 -4.84
N GLY A 87 -0.70 -9.08 -5.46
CA GLY A 87 -0.67 -8.91 -6.90
C GLY A 87 0.51 -9.64 -7.54
N LEU A 88 1.71 -9.45 -6.99
CA LEU A 88 2.93 -10.15 -7.45
C LEU A 88 2.80 -11.67 -7.33
N CYS A 89 2.27 -12.18 -6.21
CA CYS A 89 2.04 -13.61 -6.03
C CYS A 89 1.00 -14.15 -7.02
N LYS A 90 -0.07 -13.39 -7.32
CA LYS A 90 -1.08 -13.76 -8.33
C LYS A 90 -0.49 -13.77 -9.74
N ASP A 91 0.33 -12.79 -10.08
CA ASP A 91 1.01 -12.70 -11.38
C ASP A 91 2.02 -13.84 -11.60
N ALA A 92 2.64 -14.31 -10.51
CA ALA A 92 3.49 -15.49 -10.48
C ALA A 92 2.73 -16.83 -10.55
N GLY A 93 1.39 -16.81 -10.60
CA GLY A 93 0.54 -18.01 -10.59
C GLY A 93 0.37 -18.64 -9.19
N GLN A 94 0.86 -17.99 -8.13
CA GLN A 94 0.80 -18.44 -6.74
C GLN A 94 -0.38 -17.81 -5.99
N SER A 95 -1.59 -18.04 -6.46
CA SER A 95 -2.82 -17.50 -5.84
C SER A 95 -3.03 -17.94 -4.39
N GLY A 96 -2.55 -19.13 -4.01
CA GLY A 96 -2.59 -19.62 -2.63
C GLY A 96 -1.82 -18.69 -1.68
N ILE A 97 -0.56 -18.41 -2.00
CA ILE A 97 0.31 -17.51 -1.23
C ILE A 97 -0.27 -16.08 -1.19
N ALA A 98 -0.81 -15.61 -2.32
CA ALA A 98 -1.46 -14.30 -2.39
C ALA A 98 -2.63 -14.16 -1.42
N SER A 99 -3.48 -15.19 -1.33
CA SER A 99 -4.63 -15.20 -0.43
C SER A 99 -4.22 -15.21 1.05
N SER A 100 -3.16 -15.96 1.39
CA SER A 100 -2.59 -15.95 2.74
C SER A 100 -2.02 -14.58 3.11
N LEU A 101 -1.37 -13.90 2.15
CA LEU A 101 -0.84 -12.55 2.37
C LEU A 101 -1.96 -11.52 2.57
N GLU A 102 -3.05 -11.60 1.81
CA GLU A 102 -4.24 -10.74 1.97
C GLU A 102 -4.90 -10.95 3.34
N MET A 103 -4.96 -12.19 3.81
CA MET A 103 -5.51 -12.53 5.12
C MET A 103 -4.63 -11.97 6.26
N LEU A 104 -3.30 -12.10 6.15
CA LEU A 104 -2.35 -11.50 7.09
C LEU A 104 -2.45 -9.97 7.11
N GLY A 105 -2.57 -9.35 5.94
CA GLY A 105 -2.77 -7.91 5.83
C GLY A 105 -4.02 -7.41 6.53
N SER A 106 -5.12 -8.15 6.41
CA SER A 106 -6.39 -7.82 7.09
C SER A 106 -6.25 -7.93 8.61
N ALA A 107 -5.57 -8.96 9.11
CA ALA A 107 -5.30 -9.12 10.54
C ALA A 107 -4.38 -8.00 11.07
N ALA A 108 -3.34 -7.64 10.32
CA ALA A 108 -2.42 -6.56 10.69
C ALA A 108 -3.11 -5.19 10.70
N ALA A 109 -4.00 -4.92 9.74
CA ALA A 109 -4.83 -3.71 9.71
C ALA A 109 -5.73 -3.62 10.95
N LEU A 110 -6.36 -4.73 11.35
CA LEU A 110 -7.17 -4.81 12.56
C LEU A 110 -6.33 -4.51 13.82
N PHE A 111 -5.12 -5.06 13.92
CA PHE A 111 -4.21 -4.79 15.04
C PHE A 111 -3.82 -3.31 15.11
N THR A 112 -3.63 -2.64 13.98
CA THR A 112 -3.36 -1.19 13.96
C THR A 112 -4.55 -0.32 14.38
N ALA A 113 -5.77 -0.85 14.44
CA ALA A 113 -6.94 -0.13 14.94
C ALA A 113 -7.01 -0.07 16.47
N ILE A 114 -6.36 -1.02 17.18
CA ILE A 114 -6.31 -1.06 18.66
C ILE A 114 -5.85 0.27 19.29
N PRO A 115 -4.72 0.89 18.90
CA PRO A 115 -4.27 2.14 19.52
C PRO A 115 -5.27 3.29 19.34
N VAL A 116 -6.02 3.33 18.23
CA VAL A 116 -7.07 4.34 18.01
C VAL A 116 -8.19 4.15 19.03
N ILE A 117 -8.62 2.91 19.25
CA ILE A 117 -9.65 2.56 20.24
C ILE A 117 -9.17 2.94 21.65
N SER A 118 -7.93 2.61 22.00
CA SER A 118 -7.33 2.99 23.30
C SER A 118 -7.31 4.51 23.50
N SER A 119 -6.86 5.29 22.52
CA SER A 119 -6.84 6.76 22.64
C SER A 119 -8.25 7.35 22.76
N LEU A 120 -9.26 6.77 22.10
CA LEU A 120 -10.65 7.19 22.26
C LEU A 120 -11.17 6.91 23.67
N LEU A 121 -10.91 5.72 24.22
CA LEU A 121 -11.28 5.37 25.59
C LEU A 121 -10.64 6.31 26.61
N GLU A 122 -9.36 6.62 26.46
CA GLU A 122 -8.63 7.53 27.35
C GLU A 122 -9.17 8.97 27.29
N THR A 123 -9.61 9.42 26.10
CA THR A 123 -10.23 10.74 25.94
C THR A 123 -11.61 10.82 26.59
N ILE A 124 -12.38 9.72 26.57
CA ILE A 124 -13.69 9.64 27.21
C ILE A 124 -13.54 9.58 28.74
N ASP A 125 -12.58 8.79 29.23
CA ASP A 125 -12.27 8.66 30.66
C ASP A 125 -11.75 9.98 31.26
N GLY A 126 -11.00 10.77 30.48
CA GLY A 126 -10.57 12.11 30.90
C GLY A 126 -11.65 13.20 30.87
N LEU A 127 -12.86 12.89 30.38
CA LEU A 127 -13.98 13.85 30.30
C LEU A 127 -15.06 13.59 31.38
N ILE A 128 -15.00 12.44 32.06
CA ILE A 128 -15.85 12.09 33.22
C ILE A 128 -15.16 12.46 34.53
#